data_AF-A0A952WZL0-F1
#
_entry.id   AF-A0A952WZL0-F1
#
_cell.length_a   1.000
_cell.length_b   1.000
_cell.length_c   1.000
_cell.angle_alpha   90.00
_cell.angle_beta   90.00
_cell.angle_gamma   90.00
#
_symmetry.space_group_name_H-M   'P 1'
#
loop_
_entity.id
_entity.type
_entity.pdbx_description
1 polymer ?
#
loop_
_entity_poly.entity_id
_entity_poly.type
_entity_poly.pdbx_seq_one_letter_code
_entity_poly.pdbx_strand_id
1 'polypeptide(L)'
;MRRRPAAFAAVLFALPCLIALVAGSASAGDVVSRCGESVCCCYQRTQSSGWKVLESKCFRIHYVGGSELAERLVPICERNCHDLRSRWLGVVRQGGWSVKCDVYLYPTGAEFERRSRFPQQMWGVADLSVGDGRVWMRRLHVRTDDRDKLENVLVHELTHVVLAERFTDRQIPRWADEGIAVLSEPAERREHYAEWLRQEASSRRLYSLRELTRFAHVPQGERQSELFYGQSGALVEYLLTERKLSEAEILKLIDDVQRRGWESAVSKQFPTLSSVRFESEWRDWLLSRPATEIAASVAPSASAFAAP
;
A
#
# COMPACT_ATOMS: atom_id res chain seq x y z
N MET A 1 4.45 46.47 13.00
CA MET A 1 4.22 46.83 11.58
C MET A 1 3.88 45.56 10.80
N ARG A 2 2.65 45.50 10.27
CA ARG A 2 2.12 44.38 9.49
C ARG A 2 2.74 44.37 8.09
N ARG A 3 3.25 43.24 7.61
CA ARG A 3 3.48 43.03 6.18
C ARG A 3 2.36 42.13 5.65
N ARG A 4 1.56 42.69 4.74
CA ARG A 4 0.61 42.01 3.86
C ARG A 4 1.28 41.79 2.48
N PRO A 5 0.72 40.89 1.65
CA PRO A 5 1.43 40.11 0.64
C PRO A 5 1.55 40.83 -0.71
N ALA A 6 2.51 40.40 -1.53
CA ALA A 6 2.57 40.82 -2.94
C ALA A 6 1.56 40.01 -3.76
N ALA A 7 0.64 40.73 -4.42
CA ALA A 7 -0.30 40.20 -5.40
C ALA A 7 0.23 40.47 -6.83
N PHE A 8 0.03 39.46 -7.67
CA PHE A 8 -0.26 39.47 -9.11
C PHE A 8 0.05 40.72 -9.95
N ALA A 9 0.80 40.50 -11.03
CA ALA A 9 0.61 41.20 -12.30
C ALA A 9 0.35 40.16 -13.40
N ALA A 10 -0.85 40.23 -13.97
CA ALA A 10 -1.25 39.53 -15.19
C ALA A 10 -0.93 40.41 -16.39
N VAL A 11 -0.43 39.82 -17.47
CA VAL A 11 -0.59 40.37 -18.83
C VAL A 11 -0.88 39.21 -19.78
N LEU A 12 -2.05 39.31 -20.43
CA LEU A 12 -2.55 38.46 -21.50
C LEU A 12 -1.72 38.64 -22.78
N PHE A 13 -1.55 37.55 -23.52
CA PHE A 13 -1.65 37.58 -24.98
C PHE A 13 -2.45 36.36 -25.46
N ALA A 14 -3.62 36.64 -26.02
CA ALA A 14 -4.47 35.68 -26.70
C ALA A 14 -4.08 35.62 -28.19
N LEU A 15 -3.91 34.41 -28.72
CA LEU A 15 -3.92 34.15 -30.16
C LEU A 15 -4.71 32.85 -30.39
N PRO A 16 -5.70 32.84 -31.31
CA PRO A 16 -6.58 31.71 -31.52
C PRO A 16 -5.92 30.72 -32.46
N CYS A 17 -5.53 29.55 -31.94
CA CYS A 17 -5.14 28.42 -32.78
C CYS A 17 -6.36 27.51 -32.97
N LEU A 18 -7.05 27.67 -34.11
CA LEU A 18 -8.02 26.70 -34.60
C LEU A 18 -7.29 25.39 -34.88
N ILE A 19 -7.50 24.38 -34.03
CA ILE A 19 -7.21 22.98 -34.37
C ILE A 19 -8.55 22.27 -34.46
N ALA A 20 -8.80 21.73 -35.65
CA ALA A 20 -10.02 21.03 -36.02
C ALA A 20 -10.33 19.89 -35.05
N LEU A 21 -11.53 19.94 -34.45
CA LEU A 21 -12.19 18.82 -33.81
C LEU A 21 -12.53 17.78 -34.90
N VAL A 22 -11.70 16.77 -35.05
CA VAL A 22 -12.16 15.50 -35.64
C VAL A 22 -12.89 14.76 -34.54
N ALA A 23 -14.22 14.86 -34.55
CA ALA A 23 -15.10 14.05 -33.73
C ALA A 23 -15.03 12.60 -34.21
N GLY A 24 -14.13 11.82 -33.61
CA GLY A 24 -14.16 10.37 -33.68
C GLY A 24 -15.11 9.83 -32.60
N SER A 25 -16.34 9.51 -32.97
CA SER A 25 -17.27 8.80 -32.10
C SER A 25 -16.84 7.34 -31.97
N ALA A 26 -16.03 7.02 -30.96
CA ALA A 26 -15.86 5.66 -30.49
C ALA A 26 -16.94 5.39 -29.43
N SER A 27 -17.88 4.49 -29.71
CA SER A 27 -18.84 4.01 -28.72
C SER A 27 -18.08 3.24 -27.63
N ALA A 28 -17.81 3.90 -26.50
CA ALA A 28 -17.30 3.25 -25.29
C ALA A 28 -18.44 2.40 -24.70
N GLY A 29 -18.53 1.13 -25.13
CA GLY A 29 -19.39 0.17 -24.45
C GLY A 29 -18.79 -0.14 -23.08
N ASP A 30 -19.53 0.13 -22.01
CA ASP A 30 -19.18 -0.33 -20.66
C ASP A 30 -18.98 -1.84 -20.68
N VAL A 31 -17.79 -2.32 -20.32
CA VAL A 31 -17.57 -3.75 -20.16
C VAL A 31 -17.94 -4.10 -18.73
N VAL A 32 -19.13 -4.70 -18.59
CA VAL A 32 -19.63 -5.22 -17.32
C VAL A 32 -18.92 -6.53 -17.03
N SER A 33 -17.85 -6.48 -16.24
CA SER A 33 -17.29 -7.68 -15.64
C SER A 33 -18.20 -8.12 -14.48
N ARG A 34 -18.57 -9.40 -14.43
CA ARG A 34 -19.40 -9.96 -13.34
C ARG A 34 -18.54 -10.05 -12.07
N CYS A 35 -18.52 -8.99 -11.27
CA CYS A 35 -18.08 -9.09 -9.87
C CYS A 35 -19.26 -9.37 -8.96
N GLY A 36 -19.00 -10.11 -7.88
CA GLY A 36 -20.00 -10.46 -6.86
C GLY A 36 -20.71 -9.24 -6.28
N GLU A 37 -21.85 -9.48 -5.65
CA GLU A 37 -22.90 -8.49 -5.32
C GLU A 37 -22.45 -7.26 -4.50
N SER A 38 -21.25 -7.24 -3.91
CA SER A 38 -20.78 -6.16 -3.02
C SER A 38 -19.78 -5.15 -3.62
N VAL A 39 -19.01 -5.50 -4.66
CA VAL A 39 -17.95 -4.61 -5.21
C VAL A 39 -18.10 -4.45 -6.72
N CYS A 40 -18.34 -3.20 -7.16
CA CYS A 40 -18.41 -2.86 -8.58
C CYS A 40 -17.01 -2.89 -9.22
N CYS A 41 -16.84 -3.72 -10.24
CA CYS A 41 -15.62 -3.80 -11.05
C CYS A 41 -15.88 -3.54 -12.54
N CYS A 42 -17.02 -2.92 -12.87
CA CYS A 42 -17.28 -2.42 -14.21
C CYS A 42 -16.18 -1.42 -14.58
N TYR A 43 -15.78 -1.45 -15.85
CA TYR A 43 -14.77 -0.53 -16.35
C TYR A 43 -15.10 -0.01 -17.73
N GLN A 44 -14.58 1.19 -17.99
CA GLN A 44 -14.59 1.84 -19.29
C GLN A 44 -13.20 1.75 -19.91
N ARG A 45 -13.16 1.60 -21.23
CA ARG A 45 -11.91 1.66 -21.98
C ARG A 45 -11.68 3.09 -22.45
N THR A 46 -10.53 3.64 -22.11
CA THR A 46 -10.09 4.95 -22.56
C THR A 46 -8.65 4.86 -23.05
N GLN A 47 -8.10 5.97 -23.54
CA GLN A 47 -6.69 6.08 -23.90
C GLN A 47 -6.15 7.41 -23.38
N SER A 48 -4.91 7.42 -22.92
CA SER A 48 -4.25 8.64 -22.47
C SER A 48 -2.75 8.55 -22.70
N SER A 49 -2.18 9.54 -23.38
CA SER A 49 -0.72 9.73 -23.48
C SER A 49 0.05 8.47 -23.93
N GLY A 50 -0.48 7.75 -24.93
CA GLY A 50 0.13 6.52 -25.46
C GLY A 50 -0.15 5.25 -24.65
N TRP A 51 -0.98 5.33 -23.60
CA TRP A 51 -1.47 4.20 -22.83
C TRP A 51 -2.89 3.83 -23.23
N LYS A 52 -3.18 2.53 -23.24
CA LYS A 52 -4.55 2.04 -23.13
C LYS A 52 -4.92 2.06 -21.65
N VAL A 53 -6.14 2.44 -21.33
CA VAL A 53 -6.57 2.63 -19.95
C VAL A 53 -7.88 1.88 -19.71
N LEU A 54 -7.92 1.11 -18.62
CA LEU A 54 -9.17 0.60 -18.06
C LEU A 54 -9.51 1.43 -16.82
N GLU A 55 -10.64 2.11 -16.87
CA GLU A 55 -11.09 3.00 -15.79
C GLU A 55 -12.28 2.38 -15.06
N SER A 56 -12.10 2.08 -13.77
CA SER A 56 -13.13 1.55 -12.87
C SER A 56 -13.49 2.59 -11.81
N LYS A 57 -14.18 2.18 -10.73
CA LYS A 57 -14.65 3.09 -9.67
C LYS A 57 -13.48 3.80 -8.98
N CYS A 58 -12.48 3.06 -8.53
CA CYS A 58 -11.37 3.56 -7.74
C CYS A 58 -10.06 3.72 -8.56
N PHE A 59 -9.96 3.10 -9.74
CA PHE A 59 -8.70 2.93 -10.47
C PHE A 59 -8.75 3.37 -11.93
N ARG A 60 -7.57 3.72 -12.45
CA ARG A 60 -7.24 3.82 -13.88
C ARG A 60 -6.01 2.95 -14.13
N ILE A 61 -6.18 1.82 -14.79
CA ILE A 61 -5.09 0.88 -15.08
C ILE A 61 -4.54 1.18 -16.48
N HIS A 62 -3.33 1.71 -16.54
CA HIS A 62 -2.58 2.06 -17.73
C HIS A 62 -1.71 0.88 -18.16
N TYR A 63 -1.92 0.40 -19.39
CA TYR A 63 -1.21 -0.76 -19.94
C TYR A 63 -0.82 -0.57 -21.40
N VAL A 64 0.16 -1.36 -21.83
CA VAL A 64 0.59 -1.51 -23.22
C VAL A 64 0.39 -2.95 -23.68
N GLY A 65 0.21 -3.18 -24.98
CA GLY A 65 0.00 -4.53 -25.53
C GLY A 65 -1.42 -5.07 -25.31
N GLY A 66 -1.54 -6.37 -25.03
CA GLY A 66 -2.82 -7.07 -24.80
C GLY A 66 -3.52 -6.65 -23.51
N SER A 67 -4.85 -6.67 -23.50
CA SER A 67 -5.65 -6.18 -22.37
C SER A 67 -5.96 -7.25 -21.33
N GLU A 68 -5.68 -8.52 -21.60
CA GLU A 68 -6.09 -9.67 -20.79
C GLU A 68 -5.58 -9.57 -19.35
N LEU A 69 -4.35 -9.07 -19.17
CA LEU A 69 -3.80 -8.84 -17.83
C LEU A 69 -4.47 -7.66 -17.13
N ALA A 70 -4.59 -6.51 -17.80
CA ALA A 70 -5.21 -5.33 -17.23
C ALA A 70 -6.66 -5.60 -16.81
N GLU A 71 -7.41 -6.34 -17.61
CA GLU A 71 -8.80 -6.72 -17.33
C GLU A 71 -8.93 -7.62 -16.11
N ARG A 72 -8.00 -8.58 -15.92
CA ARG A 72 -7.94 -9.39 -14.69
C ARG A 72 -7.59 -8.57 -13.46
N LEU A 73 -6.76 -7.53 -13.59
CA LEU A 73 -6.35 -6.69 -12.47
C LEU A 73 -7.45 -5.72 -11.99
N VAL A 74 -8.39 -5.31 -12.85
CA VAL A 74 -9.51 -4.43 -12.44
C VAL A 74 -10.24 -4.95 -11.19
N PRO A 75 -10.81 -6.17 -11.20
CA PRO A 75 -11.52 -6.69 -10.03
C PRO A 75 -10.61 -6.95 -8.83
N ILE A 76 -9.33 -7.29 -9.05
CA ILE A 76 -8.34 -7.47 -7.97
C ILE A 76 -8.09 -6.15 -7.24
N CYS A 77 -7.82 -5.07 -7.99
CA CYS A 77 -7.61 -3.74 -7.43
C CYS A 77 -8.83 -3.26 -6.63
N GLU A 78 -10.04 -3.38 -7.20
CA GLU A 78 -11.26 -2.91 -6.54
C GLU A 78 -11.57 -3.70 -5.25
N ARG A 79 -11.44 -5.03 -5.28
CA ARG A 79 -11.67 -5.87 -4.09
C ARG A 79 -10.62 -5.62 -3.02
N ASN A 80 -9.33 -5.66 -3.35
CA ASN A 80 -8.27 -5.40 -2.38
C ASN A 80 -8.41 -4.01 -1.76
N CYS A 81 -8.74 -2.98 -2.57
CA CYS A 81 -9.01 -1.64 -2.06
C CYS A 81 -10.19 -1.63 -1.08
N HIS A 82 -11.30 -2.26 -1.44
CA HIS A 82 -12.47 -2.37 -0.57
C HIS A 82 -12.11 -3.07 0.76
N ASP A 83 -11.46 -4.22 0.69
CA ASP A 83 -11.18 -5.08 1.85
C ASP A 83 -10.15 -4.43 2.78
N LEU A 84 -9.07 -3.85 2.23
CA LEU A 84 -8.08 -3.11 3.00
C LEU A 84 -8.70 -1.89 3.70
N ARG A 85 -9.58 -1.15 3.01
CA ARG A 85 -10.28 -0.01 3.61
C ARG A 85 -11.24 -0.44 4.70
N SER A 86 -12.03 -1.48 4.45
CA SER A 86 -12.95 -2.03 5.44
C SER A 86 -12.21 -2.48 6.70
N ARG A 87 -11.09 -3.18 6.53
CA ARG A 87 -10.28 -3.71 7.63
C ARG A 87 -9.61 -2.60 8.45
N TRP A 88 -8.88 -1.71 7.80
CA TRP A 88 -8.02 -0.75 8.51
C TRP A 88 -8.72 0.57 8.81
N LEU A 89 -9.61 1.03 7.94
CA LEU A 89 -10.26 2.34 8.09
C LEU A 89 -11.69 2.25 8.65
N GLY A 90 -12.25 1.04 8.76
CA GLY A 90 -13.61 0.80 9.22
C GLY A 90 -14.65 1.32 8.23
N VAL A 91 -15.74 1.91 8.74
CA VAL A 91 -16.80 2.51 7.90
C VAL A 91 -16.22 3.68 7.11
N VAL A 92 -15.98 3.43 5.83
CA VAL A 92 -15.46 4.41 4.86
C VAL A 92 -16.32 5.67 4.91
N ARG A 93 -15.73 6.80 5.30
CA ARG A 93 -16.39 8.10 5.21
C ARG A 93 -16.80 8.36 3.75
N GLN A 94 -18.05 8.74 3.54
CA GLN A 94 -18.54 9.26 2.25
C GLN A 94 -17.54 10.33 1.75
N GLY A 95 -16.99 10.14 0.55
CA GLY A 95 -16.00 11.05 -0.05
C GLY A 95 -14.52 10.72 0.20
N GLY A 96 -14.15 9.63 0.89
CA GLY A 96 -12.75 9.30 1.20
C GLY A 96 -11.84 9.07 -0.03
N TRP A 97 -12.40 8.53 -1.12
CA TRP A 97 -11.64 8.27 -2.35
C TRP A 97 -11.76 9.43 -3.34
N SER A 98 -11.19 10.58 -2.98
CA SER A 98 -11.32 11.85 -3.72
C SER A 98 -10.64 11.87 -5.10
N VAL A 99 -9.63 11.03 -5.31
CA VAL A 99 -8.88 10.89 -6.57
C VAL A 99 -8.63 9.42 -6.87
N LYS A 100 -8.90 8.99 -8.11
CA LYS A 100 -8.64 7.60 -8.55
C LYS A 100 -7.13 7.31 -8.52
N CYS A 101 -6.79 6.06 -8.23
CA CYS A 101 -5.41 5.58 -8.28
C CYS A 101 -5.03 5.18 -9.71
N ASP A 102 -3.96 5.78 -10.24
CA ASP A 102 -3.38 5.39 -11.52
C ASP A 102 -2.43 4.19 -11.31
N VAL A 103 -2.69 3.06 -11.96
CA VAL A 103 -1.84 1.87 -11.91
C VAL A 103 -1.14 1.71 -13.26
N TYR A 104 0.18 1.86 -13.30
CA TYR A 104 0.97 1.70 -14.52
C TYR A 104 1.62 0.33 -14.57
N LEU A 105 1.31 -0.43 -15.62
CA LEU A 105 1.82 -1.77 -15.86
C LEU A 105 3.02 -1.72 -16.81
N TYR A 106 4.17 -2.23 -16.36
CA TYR A 106 5.42 -2.21 -17.11
C TYR A 106 5.84 -3.64 -17.49
N PRO A 107 5.92 -3.96 -18.80
CA PRO A 107 6.27 -5.30 -19.27
C PRO A 107 7.67 -5.80 -18.88
N THR A 108 8.59 -4.90 -18.50
CA THR A 108 9.97 -5.25 -18.14
C THR A 108 10.52 -4.27 -17.09
N GLY A 109 11.51 -4.70 -16.32
CA GLY A 109 12.26 -3.82 -15.41
C GLY A 109 12.91 -2.61 -16.10
N ALA A 110 13.41 -2.78 -17.33
CA ALA A 110 14.00 -1.67 -18.10
C ALA A 110 12.95 -0.62 -18.51
N GLU A 111 11.74 -1.04 -18.90
CA GLU A 111 10.66 -0.11 -19.21
C GLU A 111 10.11 0.57 -17.95
N PHE A 112 10.02 -0.18 -16.85
CA PHE A 112 9.70 0.34 -15.52
C PHE A 112 10.64 1.49 -15.17
N GLU A 113 11.95 1.26 -15.15
CA GLU A 113 12.93 2.28 -14.78
C GLU A 113 12.91 3.48 -15.70
N ARG A 114 12.86 3.25 -17.01
CA ARG A 114 12.82 4.34 -18.00
C ARG A 114 11.61 5.26 -17.83
N ARG A 115 10.43 4.72 -17.54
CA ARG A 115 9.17 5.49 -17.51
C ARG A 115 8.79 5.98 -16.10
N SER A 116 9.04 5.20 -15.07
CA SER A 116 8.73 5.55 -13.68
C SER A 116 9.86 6.31 -12.99
N ARG A 117 11.10 6.17 -13.47
CA ARG A 117 12.35 6.68 -12.87
C ARG A 117 12.73 6.01 -11.55
N PHE A 118 12.05 4.93 -11.17
CA PHE A 118 12.43 4.08 -10.04
C PHE A 118 13.37 2.96 -10.50
N PRO A 119 14.37 2.58 -9.69
CA PRO A 119 15.28 1.46 -9.99
C PRO A 119 14.58 0.20 -10.48
N GLN A 120 15.10 -0.40 -11.56
CA GLN A 120 14.51 -1.58 -12.20
C GLN A 120 14.41 -2.81 -11.27
N GLN A 121 15.18 -2.86 -10.17
CA GLN A 121 15.17 -3.95 -9.21
C GLN A 121 13.88 -3.99 -8.38
N MET A 122 13.14 -2.88 -8.29
CA MET A 122 11.85 -2.83 -7.60
C MET A 122 10.76 -3.47 -8.46
N TRP A 123 9.87 -4.23 -7.82
CA TRP A 123 8.73 -4.87 -8.46
C TRP A 123 7.48 -3.98 -8.47
N GLY A 124 7.34 -3.14 -7.44
CA GLY A 124 6.24 -2.22 -7.25
C GLY A 124 6.71 -0.97 -6.51
N VAL A 125 6.01 0.14 -6.72
CA VAL A 125 6.14 1.37 -5.92
C VAL A 125 4.80 2.10 -5.86
N ALA A 126 4.39 2.47 -4.64
CA ALA A 126 3.37 3.48 -4.39
C ALA A 126 3.97 4.90 -4.39
N ASP A 127 3.70 5.66 -5.46
CA ASP A 127 4.03 7.07 -5.62
C ASP A 127 2.83 7.93 -5.21
N LEU A 128 2.92 8.54 -4.05
CA LEU A 128 1.82 9.24 -3.39
C LEU A 128 2.14 10.72 -3.17
N SER A 129 1.15 11.57 -3.38
CA SER A 129 1.20 12.98 -2.95
C SER A 129 0.10 13.22 -1.92
N VAL A 130 0.50 13.50 -0.68
CA VAL A 130 -0.37 13.62 0.49
C VAL A 130 -0.02 14.89 1.25
N GLY A 131 -1.03 15.65 1.68
CA GLY A 131 -0.84 16.88 2.45
C GLY A 131 -2.13 17.68 2.57
N ASP A 132 -2.15 18.65 3.48
CA ASP A 132 -3.30 19.52 3.76
C ASP A 132 -4.60 18.74 4.04
N GLY A 133 -4.49 17.67 4.82
CA GLY A 133 -5.64 16.83 5.20
C GLY A 133 -6.23 15.98 4.08
N ARG A 134 -5.57 15.87 2.91
CA ARG A 134 -6.07 15.08 1.77
C ARG A 134 -4.97 14.35 0.99
N VAL A 135 -5.41 13.40 0.17
CA VAL A 135 -4.58 12.76 -0.86
C VAL A 135 -4.78 13.50 -2.19
N TRP A 136 -3.68 13.98 -2.78
CA TRP A 136 -3.68 14.71 -4.06
C TRP A 136 -3.41 13.81 -5.25
N MET A 137 -2.60 12.77 -5.06
CA MET A 137 -2.24 11.81 -6.10
C MET A 137 -2.09 10.41 -5.50
N ARG A 138 -2.61 9.42 -6.21
CA ARG A 138 -2.39 8.00 -5.95
C ARG A 138 -1.85 7.38 -7.22
N ARG A 139 -0.64 6.85 -7.19
CA ARG A 139 -0.05 6.16 -8.33
C ARG A 139 0.68 4.91 -7.90
N LEU A 140 0.44 3.82 -8.61
CA LEU A 140 1.21 2.59 -8.50
C LEU A 140 2.00 2.39 -9.79
N HIS A 141 3.27 2.05 -9.64
CA HIS A 141 4.11 1.56 -10.72
C HIS A 141 4.39 0.09 -10.46
N VAL A 142 4.04 -0.80 -11.39
CA VAL A 142 4.16 -2.24 -11.16
C VAL A 142 4.73 -2.95 -12.38
N ARG A 143 5.72 -3.80 -12.15
CA ARG A 143 6.29 -4.69 -13.16
C ARG A 143 5.39 -5.90 -13.39
N THR A 144 5.29 -6.34 -14.65
CA THR A 144 4.43 -7.46 -15.05
C THR A 144 5.19 -8.62 -15.71
N ASP A 145 6.53 -8.59 -15.66
CA ASP A 145 7.41 -9.65 -16.18
C ASP A 145 7.48 -10.89 -15.27
N ASP A 146 6.87 -10.85 -14.09
CA ASP A 146 6.70 -11.99 -13.19
C ASP A 146 5.26 -12.03 -12.67
N ARG A 147 4.48 -13.00 -13.14
CA ARG A 147 3.05 -13.12 -12.80
C ARG A 147 2.84 -13.60 -11.38
N ASP A 148 3.73 -14.43 -10.87
CA ASP A 148 3.62 -15.04 -9.54
C ASP A 148 3.86 -13.99 -8.44
N LYS A 149 4.64 -12.95 -8.75
CA LYS A 149 4.87 -11.82 -7.85
C LYS A 149 3.82 -10.71 -7.96
N LEU A 150 3.13 -10.60 -9.09
CA LEU A 150 2.33 -9.42 -9.42
C LEU A 150 1.21 -9.15 -8.40
N GLU A 151 0.41 -10.16 -8.04
CA GLU A 151 -0.68 -9.96 -7.07
C GLU A 151 -0.14 -9.57 -5.68
N ASN A 152 0.96 -10.21 -5.26
CA ASN A 152 1.58 -10.00 -3.95
C ASN A 152 2.11 -8.57 -3.84
N VAL A 153 2.81 -8.12 -4.88
CA VAL A 153 3.31 -6.75 -4.98
C VAL A 153 2.14 -5.77 -5.03
N LEU A 154 1.10 -6.08 -5.81
CA LEU A 154 -0.04 -5.18 -5.96
C LEU A 154 -0.80 -4.98 -4.64
N VAL A 155 -1.06 -6.04 -3.87
CA VAL A 155 -1.74 -5.90 -2.56
C VAL A 155 -0.87 -5.16 -1.55
N HIS A 156 0.46 -5.38 -1.58
CA HIS A 156 1.42 -4.64 -0.78
C HIS A 156 1.34 -3.13 -1.09
N GLU A 157 1.50 -2.73 -2.36
CA GLU A 157 1.48 -1.33 -2.75
C GLU A 157 0.10 -0.67 -2.55
N LEU A 158 -0.99 -1.41 -2.77
CA LEU A 158 -2.34 -0.93 -2.48
C LEU A 158 -2.55 -0.62 -0.99
N THR A 159 -1.85 -1.33 -0.11
CA THR A 159 -1.93 -1.09 1.33
C THR A 159 -1.43 0.31 1.68
N HIS A 160 -0.31 0.75 1.11
CA HIS A 160 0.18 2.13 1.27
C HIS A 160 -0.83 3.16 0.76
N VAL A 161 -1.43 2.91 -0.41
CA VAL A 161 -2.44 3.80 -1.02
C VAL A 161 -3.66 3.96 -0.12
N VAL A 162 -4.10 2.88 0.52
CA VAL A 162 -5.25 2.89 1.45
C VAL A 162 -4.90 3.59 2.76
N LEU A 163 -3.75 3.28 3.36
CA LEU A 163 -3.33 3.90 4.62
C LEU A 163 -3.14 5.41 4.49
N ALA A 164 -2.74 5.91 3.31
CA ALA A 164 -2.63 7.34 3.03
C ALA A 164 -3.94 8.12 3.23
N GLU A 165 -5.12 7.48 3.17
CA GLU A 165 -6.39 8.15 3.48
C GLU A 165 -6.50 8.58 4.94
N ARG A 166 -5.85 7.85 5.86
CA ARG A 166 -5.84 8.17 7.28
C ARG A 166 -4.73 9.15 7.63
N PHE A 167 -3.56 8.97 7.03
CA PHE A 167 -2.32 9.65 7.41
C PHE A 167 -2.06 10.88 6.53
N THR A 168 -3.06 11.76 6.43
CA THR A 168 -3.02 12.92 5.53
C THR A 168 -2.30 14.15 6.09
N ASP A 169 -2.28 14.31 7.41
CA ASP A 169 -1.62 15.42 8.10
C ASP A 169 -0.18 15.09 8.50
N ARG A 170 0.14 13.80 8.64
CA ARG A 170 1.45 13.27 9.03
C ARG A 170 1.68 11.93 8.38
N GLN A 171 2.82 11.77 7.72
CA GLN A 171 3.23 10.50 7.14
C GLN A 171 3.29 9.41 8.21
N ILE A 172 2.65 8.27 7.95
CA ILE A 172 2.72 7.08 8.79
C ILE A 172 4.19 6.66 9.04
N PRO A 173 4.56 6.20 10.25
CA PRO A 173 5.92 5.68 10.49
C PRO A 173 6.23 4.51 9.57
N ARG A 174 7.45 4.45 9.04
CA ARG A 174 7.83 3.42 8.06
C ARG A 174 7.62 2.00 8.54
N TRP A 175 7.93 1.71 9.81
CA TRP A 175 7.71 0.36 10.36
C TRP A 175 6.23 -0.04 10.32
N ALA A 176 5.31 0.90 10.53
CA ALA A 176 3.89 0.61 10.56
C ALA A 176 3.34 0.49 9.13
N ASP A 177 3.78 1.36 8.24
CA ASP A 177 3.43 1.36 6.81
C ASP A 177 3.81 0.03 6.15
N GLU A 178 5.09 -0.36 6.29
CA GLU A 178 5.60 -1.63 5.79
C GLU A 178 5.02 -2.83 6.53
N GLY A 179 4.86 -2.73 7.87
CA GLY A 179 4.36 -3.84 8.66
C GLY A 179 2.93 -4.23 8.29
N ILE A 180 2.07 -3.24 8.04
CA ILE A 180 0.70 -3.48 7.59
C ILE A 180 0.70 -3.99 6.13
N ALA A 181 1.59 -3.50 5.27
CA ALA A 181 1.74 -3.97 3.90
C ALA A 181 2.19 -5.44 3.83
N VAL A 182 3.24 -5.82 4.57
CA VAL A 182 3.72 -7.22 4.71
C VAL A 182 2.63 -8.12 5.28
N LEU A 183 1.86 -7.66 6.28
CA LEU A 183 0.77 -8.44 6.84
C LEU A 183 -0.37 -8.70 5.82
N SER A 184 -0.50 -7.84 4.81
CA SER A 184 -1.51 -7.97 3.75
C SER A 184 -1.07 -8.87 2.60
N GLU A 185 0.19 -9.32 2.60
CA GLU A 185 0.71 -10.29 1.64
C GLU A 185 0.16 -11.72 1.91
N PRO A 186 0.21 -12.61 0.90
CA PRO A 186 -0.23 -14.00 1.07
C PRO A 186 0.49 -14.75 2.20
N ALA A 187 -0.16 -15.80 2.69
CA ALA A 187 0.32 -16.59 3.82
C ALA A 187 1.73 -17.15 3.58
N GLU A 188 2.01 -17.63 2.37
CA GLU A 188 3.28 -18.25 2.00
C GLU A 188 4.45 -17.26 2.17
N ARG A 189 4.23 -15.99 1.82
CA ARG A 189 5.26 -14.95 1.96
C ARG A 189 5.44 -14.54 3.42
N ARG A 190 4.35 -14.49 4.18
CA ARG A 190 4.40 -14.25 5.64
C ARG A 190 5.08 -15.40 6.37
N GLU A 191 4.89 -16.65 5.95
CA GLU A 191 5.55 -17.85 6.47
C GLU A 191 7.03 -17.90 6.11
N HIS A 192 7.44 -17.34 4.97
CA HIS A 192 8.85 -17.16 4.66
C HIS A 192 9.54 -16.19 5.64
N TYR A 193 8.95 -15.01 5.87
CA TYR A 193 9.44 -14.08 6.90
C TYR A 193 9.37 -14.69 8.32
N ALA A 194 8.24 -15.33 8.61
CA ALA A 194 8.06 -16.49 9.46
C ALA A 194 9.33 -17.15 10.04
N GLU A 195 9.81 -18.07 9.22
CA GLU A 195 10.96 -18.92 9.46
C GLU A 195 12.25 -18.14 9.54
N TRP A 196 12.46 -17.21 8.61
CA TRP A 196 13.71 -16.44 8.53
C TRP A 196 13.94 -15.58 9.78
N LEU A 197 12.91 -14.87 10.26
CA LEU A 197 13.02 -14.08 11.49
C LEU A 197 13.27 -14.92 12.73
N ARG A 198 12.79 -16.18 12.77
CA ARG A 198 13.09 -17.09 13.89
C ARG A 198 14.60 -17.39 13.96
N GLN A 199 15.24 -17.55 12.80
CA GLN A 199 16.69 -17.76 12.70
C GLN A 199 17.47 -16.50 13.11
N GLU A 200 17.00 -15.33 12.67
CA GLU A 200 17.58 -14.03 13.04
C GLU A 200 17.42 -13.69 14.53
N ALA A 201 16.28 -14.04 15.12
CA ALA A 201 16.00 -13.95 16.55
C ALA A 201 16.96 -14.83 17.37
N SER A 202 17.07 -16.11 16.99
CA SER A 202 17.95 -17.08 17.64
C SER A 202 19.42 -16.65 17.64
N SER A 203 19.81 -15.94 16.57
CA SER A 203 21.17 -15.42 16.40
C SER A 203 21.40 -14.04 17.02
N ARG A 204 20.39 -13.44 17.67
CA ARG A 204 20.45 -12.10 18.29
C ARG A 204 20.80 -10.97 17.31
N ARG A 205 20.20 -11.00 16.11
CA ARG A 205 20.49 -10.04 15.03
C ARG A 205 19.30 -9.14 14.67
N LEU A 206 18.26 -9.17 15.49
CA LEU A 206 17.09 -8.31 15.37
C LEU A 206 17.42 -6.88 15.77
N TYR A 207 16.67 -5.92 15.23
CA TYR A 207 16.65 -4.56 15.75
C TYR A 207 15.94 -4.57 17.12
N SER A 208 16.27 -3.63 18.00
CA SER A 208 15.35 -3.34 19.11
C SER A 208 14.06 -2.70 18.58
N LEU A 209 12.95 -2.82 19.30
CA LEU A 209 11.70 -2.16 18.88
C LEU A 209 11.86 -0.65 18.92
N ARG A 210 12.71 -0.15 19.81
CA ARG A 210 13.11 1.26 19.83
C ARG A 210 13.81 1.70 18.53
N GLU A 211 14.73 0.90 18.01
CA GLU A 211 15.41 1.18 16.74
C GLU A 211 14.45 1.05 15.57
N LEU A 212 13.72 -0.08 15.50
CA LEU A 212 12.76 -0.38 14.43
C LEU A 212 11.76 0.78 14.25
N THR A 213 11.18 1.26 15.35
CA THR A 213 10.15 2.31 15.32
C THR A 213 10.68 3.72 15.04
N ARG A 214 12.01 3.92 15.03
CA ARG A 214 12.66 5.22 14.79
C ARG A 214 13.23 5.38 13.40
N PHE A 215 13.30 4.33 12.59
CA PHE A 215 13.77 4.45 11.22
C PHE A 215 12.88 5.41 10.42
N ALA A 216 13.49 6.49 9.93
CA ALA A 216 12.84 7.45 9.03
C ALA A 216 12.72 6.90 7.60
N HIS A 217 13.62 5.98 7.23
CA HIS A 217 13.68 5.31 5.93
C HIS A 217 14.00 3.84 6.14
N VAL A 218 13.64 3.01 5.16
CA VAL A 218 14.06 1.60 5.14
C VAL A 218 15.60 1.55 5.16
N PRO A 219 16.21 0.75 6.05
CA PRO A 219 17.67 0.59 6.10
C PRO A 219 18.25 0.09 4.77
N GLN A 220 19.43 0.58 4.41
CA GLN A 220 20.16 0.12 3.24
C GLN A 220 20.85 -1.22 3.49
N GLY A 221 20.94 -2.03 2.43
CA GLY A 221 21.47 -3.39 2.45
C GLY A 221 20.36 -4.42 2.42
N GLU A 222 20.53 -5.45 1.60
CA GLU A 222 19.52 -6.49 1.35
C GLU A 222 18.98 -7.07 2.66
N ARG A 223 19.87 -7.64 3.47
CA ARG A 223 19.52 -8.22 4.77
C ARG A 223 18.92 -7.21 5.76
N GLN A 224 19.45 -5.99 5.81
CA GLN A 224 18.97 -4.96 6.73
C GLN A 224 17.55 -4.51 6.36
N SER A 225 17.26 -4.41 5.07
CA SER A 225 15.94 -4.09 4.53
C SER A 225 14.95 -5.23 4.78
N GLU A 226 15.34 -6.48 4.52
CA GLU A 226 14.52 -7.65 4.83
C GLU A 226 14.22 -7.76 6.33
N LEU A 227 15.21 -7.47 7.19
CA LEU A 227 15.03 -7.46 8.64
C LEU A 227 14.03 -6.39 9.05
N PHE A 228 14.04 -5.24 8.37
CA PHE A 228 13.09 -4.15 8.62
C PHE A 228 11.67 -4.56 8.22
N TYR A 229 11.47 -5.07 7.01
CA TYR A 229 10.15 -5.54 6.53
C TYR A 229 9.61 -6.66 7.42
N GLY A 230 10.41 -7.70 7.65
CA GLY A 230 10.01 -8.85 8.44
C GLY A 230 9.65 -8.48 9.88
N GLN A 231 10.51 -7.74 10.60
CA GLN A 231 10.22 -7.36 11.99
C GLN A 231 9.02 -6.41 12.08
N SER A 232 8.86 -5.52 11.11
CA SER A 232 7.70 -4.63 11.01
C SER A 232 6.40 -5.43 10.90
N GLY A 233 6.34 -6.39 9.95
CA GLY A 233 5.18 -7.26 9.78
C GLY A 233 4.88 -8.10 11.02
N ALA A 234 5.92 -8.70 11.60
CA ALA A 234 5.79 -9.52 12.80
C ALA A 234 5.37 -8.72 14.04
N LEU A 235 5.75 -7.44 14.15
CA LEU A 235 5.27 -6.57 15.21
C LEU A 235 3.77 -6.26 15.08
N VAL A 236 3.29 -5.96 13.87
CA VAL A 236 1.86 -5.75 13.62
C VAL A 236 1.06 -7.03 13.86
N GLU A 237 1.56 -8.17 13.38
CA GLU A 237 0.97 -9.50 13.65
C GLU A 237 0.84 -9.74 15.15
N TYR A 238 1.92 -9.56 15.92
CA TYR A 238 1.92 -9.74 17.37
C TYR A 238 0.92 -8.83 18.10
N LEU A 239 0.78 -7.57 17.65
CA LEU A 239 -0.18 -6.64 18.22
C LEU A 239 -1.63 -7.12 18.00
N LEU A 240 -1.92 -7.68 16.82
CA LEU A 240 -3.24 -8.23 16.48
C LEU A 240 -3.53 -9.54 17.22
N THR A 241 -2.58 -10.48 17.24
CA THR A 241 -2.85 -11.86 17.68
C THR A 241 -2.62 -12.05 19.18
N GLU A 242 -1.43 -11.73 19.67
CA GLU A 242 -1.05 -11.96 21.07
C GLU A 242 -1.54 -10.84 21.98
N ARG A 243 -1.43 -9.59 21.53
CA ARG A 243 -1.94 -8.44 22.30
C ARG A 243 -3.42 -8.17 22.06
N LYS A 244 -4.03 -8.83 21.07
CA LYS A 244 -5.46 -8.77 20.76
C LYS A 244 -5.98 -7.34 20.54
N LEU A 245 -5.12 -6.47 20.02
CA LEU A 245 -5.56 -5.14 19.60
C LEU A 245 -6.38 -5.26 18.32
N SER A 246 -7.46 -4.51 18.23
CA SER A 246 -8.14 -4.26 16.96
C SER A 246 -7.27 -3.40 16.04
N GLU A 247 -7.52 -3.44 14.73
CA GLU A 247 -6.86 -2.55 13.76
C GLU A 247 -6.97 -1.07 14.14
N ALA A 248 -8.14 -0.65 14.67
CA ALA A 248 -8.35 0.71 15.14
C ALA A 248 -7.46 1.08 16.34
N GLU A 249 -7.24 0.15 17.28
CA GLU A 249 -6.33 0.34 18.41
C GLU A 249 -4.87 0.35 17.97
N ILE A 250 -4.50 -0.46 16.97
CA ILE A 250 -3.15 -0.42 16.37
C ILE A 250 -2.89 0.93 15.71
N LEU A 251 -3.84 1.43 14.92
CA LEU A 251 -3.70 2.74 14.29
C LEU A 251 -3.62 3.88 15.32
N LYS A 252 -4.35 3.78 16.44
CA LYS A 252 -4.24 4.71 17.56
C LYS A 252 -2.88 4.59 18.27
N LEU A 253 -2.35 3.39 18.43
CA LEU A 253 -1.00 3.15 18.95
C LEU A 253 0.04 3.80 18.04
N ILE A 254 -0.08 3.64 16.73
CA ILE A 254 0.81 4.28 15.74
C ILE A 254 0.79 5.81 15.88
N ASP A 255 -0.40 6.42 16.00
CA ASP A 255 -0.55 7.86 16.26
C ASP A 255 0.14 8.29 17.56
N ASP A 256 0.04 7.48 18.61
CA ASP A 256 0.73 7.74 19.87
C ASP A 256 2.25 7.60 19.70
N VAL A 257 2.76 6.54 19.07
CA VAL A 257 4.19 6.36 18.79
C VAL A 257 4.79 7.57 18.08
N GLN A 258 4.09 8.13 17.08
CA GLN A 258 4.50 9.35 16.39
C GLN A 258 4.60 10.58 17.30
N ARG A 259 3.71 10.71 18.29
CA ARG A 259 3.63 11.90 19.15
C ARG A 259 4.58 11.85 20.34
N ARG A 260 4.78 10.68 20.93
CA ARG A 260 5.47 10.51 22.22
C ARG A 260 6.59 9.46 22.22
N GLY A 261 6.83 8.80 21.10
CA GLY A 261 7.78 7.70 20.97
C GLY A 261 7.22 6.36 21.45
N TRP A 262 7.93 5.29 21.09
CA TRP A 262 7.54 3.90 21.34
C TRP A 262 7.28 3.61 22.82
N GLU A 263 8.23 3.97 23.69
CA GLU A 263 8.17 3.60 25.10
C GLU A 263 6.95 4.21 25.81
N SER A 264 6.70 5.50 25.57
CA SER A 264 5.54 6.19 26.16
C SER A 264 4.21 5.71 25.55
N ALA A 265 4.19 5.34 24.27
CA ALA A 265 3.01 4.79 23.62
C ALA A 265 2.67 3.38 24.16
N VAL A 266 3.66 2.51 24.33
CA VAL A 266 3.48 1.18 24.93
C VAL A 266 2.96 1.29 26.35
N SER A 267 3.59 2.09 27.22
CA SER A 267 3.12 2.24 28.61
C SER A 267 1.72 2.85 28.71
N LYS A 268 1.30 3.67 27.74
CA LYS A 268 -0.07 4.19 27.69
C LYS A 268 -1.07 3.10 27.26
N GLN A 269 -0.75 2.32 26.23
CA GLN A 269 -1.63 1.28 25.71
C GLN A 269 -1.70 0.06 26.63
N PHE A 270 -0.59 -0.27 27.28
CA PHE A 270 -0.43 -1.41 28.19
C PHE A 270 0.15 -0.93 29.54
N PRO A 271 -0.68 -0.38 30.46
CA PRO A 271 -0.20 0.23 31.70
C PRO A 271 0.62 -0.68 32.62
N THR A 272 0.48 -2.00 32.47
CA THR A 272 1.20 -3.01 33.27
C THR A 272 2.48 -3.52 32.61
N LEU A 273 2.80 -3.06 31.39
CA LEU A 273 3.98 -3.49 30.63
C LEU A 273 4.96 -2.33 30.41
N SER A 274 6.23 -2.57 30.74
CA SER A 274 7.32 -1.72 30.28
C SER A 274 7.66 -2.03 28.82
N SER A 275 8.25 -1.08 28.10
CA SER A 275 8.72 -1.31 26.73
C SER A 275 9.75 -2.43 26.64
N VAL A 276 10.62 -2.56 27.64
CA VAL A 276 11.61 -3.65 27.74
C VAL A 276 10.94 -5.00 27.90
N ARG A 277 9.93 -5.09 28.78
CA ARG A 277 9.17 -6.34 28.97
C ARG A 277 8.36 -6.70 27.73
N PHE A 278 7.73 -5.71 27.10
CA PHE A 278 7.02 -5.90 25.83
C PHE A 278 7.95 -6.48 24.76
N GLU A 279 9.15 -5.90 24.60
CA GLU A 279 10.14 -6.36 23.62
C GLU A 279 10.66 -7.77 23.93
N SER A 280 10.86 -8.11 25.21
CA SER A 280 11.21 -9.48 25.61
C SER A 280 10.10 -10.46 25.24
N GLU A 281 8.85 -10.18 25.62
CA GLU A 281 7.71 -11.05 25.34
C GLU A 281 7.46 -11.20 23.82
N TRP A 282 7.70 -10.14 23.05
CA TRP A 282 7.62 -10.20 21.57
C TRP A 282 8.73 -11.07 20.97
N ARG A 283 9.96 -10.99 21.49
CA ARG A 283 11.06 -11.87 21.03
C ARG A 283 10.82 -13.33 21.38
N ASP A 284 10.32 -13.61 22.58
CA ASP A 284 9.96 -14.97 23.00
C ASP A 284 8.84 -15.53 22.12
N TRP A 285 7.88 -14.68 21.74
CA TRP A 285 6.87 -15.03 20.76
C TRP A 285 7.45 -15.32 19.37
N LEU A 286 8.40 -14.54 18.85
CA LEU A 286 9.04 -14.85 17.56
C LEU A 286 9.69 -16.24 17.52
N LEU A 287 10.22 -16.70 18.65
CA LEU A 287 10.85 -18.01 18.77
C LEU A 287 9.82 -19.15 18.84
N SER A 288 8.72 -18.92 19.56
CA SER A 288 7.69 -19.93 19.85
C SER A 288 6.46 -19.87 18.95
N ARG A 289 6.35 -18.86 18.08
CA ARG A 289 5.18 -18.68 17.22
C ARG A 289 4.98 -19.90 16.31
N PRO A 290 3.77 -20.47 16.26
CA PRO A 290 3.45 -21.50 15.29
C PRO A 290 3.58 -20.95 13.87
N ALA A 291 3.77 -21.83 12.88
CA ALA A 291 3.52 -21.44 11.49
C ALA A 291 2.08 -20.92 11.39
N THR A 292 1.94 -19.73 10.84
CA THR A 292 0.75 -18.90 10.99
C THR A 292 -0.50 -19.53 10.34
N GLU A 293 -1.46 -20.04 11.12
CA GLU A 293 -2.84 -20.36 10.67
C GLU A 293 -3.72 -19.09 10.45
N ILE A 294 -3.13 -17.89 10.32
CA ILE A 294 -3.83 -16.65 9.91
C ILE A 294 -4.11 -16.68 8.38
N ALA A 295 -4.39 -17.87 7.85
CA ALA A 295 -4.71 -18.11 6.44
C ALA A 295 -6.23 -18.20 6.20
N ALA A 296 -7.04 -18.55 7.22
CA ALA A 296 -8.45 -18.88 6.99
C ALA A 296 -9.45 -17.71 7.14
N SER A 297 -9.12 -16.62 7.85
CA SER A 297 -10.06 -15.50 8.06
C SER A 297 -9.60 -14.14 7.51
N VAL A 298 -8.42 -14.06 6.87
CA VAL A 298 -7.70 -12.78 6.69
C VAL A 298 -7.19 -12.52 5.26
N ALA A 299 -7.18 -13.50 4.36
CA ALA A 299 -6.77 -13.27 2.97
C ALA A 299 -7.95 -12.76 2.12
N PRO A 300 -7.79 -11.69 1.30
CA PRO A 300 -8.70 -11.47 0.19
C PRO A 300 -8.69 -12.71 -0.71
N SER A 301 -9.85 -13.02 -1.30
CA SER A 301 -10.13 -14.31 -1.96
C SER A 301 -9.00 -14.76 -2.91
N ALA A 302 -8.70 -16.06 -2.84
CA ALA A 302 -7.61 -16.76 -3.51
C ALA A 302 -7.29 -16.31 -4.95
N SER A 303 -6.00 -16.42 -5.29
CA SER A 303 -5.37 -16.13 -6.59
C SER A 303 -6.28 -16.35 -7.79
N ALA A 304 -6.51 -15.28 -8.57
CA ALA A 304 -7.24 -15.36 -9.83
C ALA A 304 -6.33 -15.83 -11.00
N PHE A 305 -5.08 -16.22 -10.71
CA PHE A 305 -4.10 -16.71 -11.69
C PHE A 305 -3.87 -18.22 -11.65
N ALA A 306 -4.63 -18.99 -10.86
CA ALA A 306 -4.73 -20.42 -11.09
C ALA A 306 -5.31 -20.65 -12.50
N ALA A 307 -4.46 -21.00 -13.46
CA ALA A 307 -4.87 -21.39 -14.80
C ALA A 307 -5.71 -22.70 -14.71
N PRO A 308 -6.62 -22.96 -15.66
CA PRO A 308 -7.35 -24.23 -15.73
C PRO A 308 -6.45 -25.45 -15.88
#